data_AF-A0A212CXE9-F1
#
_entry.id   AF-A0A212CXE9-F1
#
_cell.length_a   1.000
_cell.length_b   1.000
_cell.length_c   1.000
_cell.angle_alpha   90.00
_cell.angle_beta   90.00
_cell.angle_gamma   90.00
#
_symmetry.space_group_name_H-M   'P 1'
#
loop_
_entity.id
_entity.type
_entity.pdbx_description
1 polymer ?
#
loop_
_entity_poly.entity_id
_entity_poly.type
_entity_poly.pdbx_seq_one_letter_code
_entity_poly.pdbx_strand_id
1 'polypeptide(L)'
;MMRMKIISEHVVDHIQYEVDFLFCMDVDQIFVKKYGLETLGESVGQLHAHWYKTSPSELPYERNQSSEAYIPIGKGDFYYHAAVFGGTPIQVLNIARECFRGIMNDKKNNTEAVWHDESHLNKYFFLHKPTKILSPEYCWDEFGSNSIKNGTFKLYWAIKNYDFLRQSV
;
A
#
# COMPACT_ATOMS: atom_id res chain seq x y z
N MET A 1 -8.69 -6.36 -0.59
CA MET A 1 -9.84 -5.51 -0.18
C MET A 1 -10.31 -5.70 1.27
N MET A 2 -10.79 -6.88 1.72
CA MET A 2 -11.34 -7.03 3.10
C MET A 2 -10.32 -6.84 4.23
N ARG A 3 -9.02 -6.91 3.93
CA ARG A 3 -7.95 -6.73 4.93
C ARG A 3 -8.06 -5.39 5.68
N MET A 4 -8.51 -4.32 5.02
CA MET A 4 -8.68 -3.00 5.66
C MET A 4 -9.71 -3.06 6.79
N LYS A 5 -10.82 -3.78 6.60
CA LYS A 5 -11.80 -4.03 7.66
C LYS A 5 -11.15 -4.80 8.83
N ILE A 6 -10.52 -5.93 8.54
CA ILE A 6 -9.94 -6.81 9.56
C ILE A 6 -8.86 -6.08 10.36
N ILE A 7 -7.96 -5.35 9.69
CA ILE A 7 -6.95 -4.50 10.36
C ILE A 7 -7.64 -3.52 11.31
N SER A 8 -8.67 -2.81 10.85
CA SER A 8 -9.36 -1.83 11.70
C SER A 8 -10.04 -2.46 12.92
N GLU A 9 -10.56 -3.67 12.80
CA GLU A 9 -11.18 -4.42 13.90
C GLU A 9 -10.13 -4.84 14.93
N HIS A 10 -9.02 -5.46 14.50
CA HIS A 10 -7.95 -5.86 15.41
C HIS A 10 -7.23 -4.69 16.08
N VAL A 11 -7.07 -3.57 15.37
CA VAL A 11 -6.47 -2.36 15.96
C VAL A 11 -7.31 -1.83 17.11
N VAL A 12 -8.63 -1.82 16.95
CA VAL A 12 -9.56 -1.38 18.00
C VAL A 12 -9.62 -2.40 19.14
N ASP A 13 -9.67 -3.69 18.80
CA ASP A 13 -9.85 -4.76 19.77
C ASP A 13 -8.66 -4.88 20.74
N HIS A 14 -7.43 -4.91 20.23
CA HIS A 14 -6.27 -5.16 21.08
C HIS A 14 -4.98 -4.43 20.66
N ILE A 15 -4.66 -4.30 19.37
CA ILE A 15 -3.30 -3.88 18.94
C ILE A 15 -2.96 -2.47 19.45
N GLN A 16 -3.93 -1.55 19.53
CA GLN A 16 -3.70 -0.19 20.05
C GLN A 16 -3.18 -0.13 21.49
N TYR A 17 -3.30 -1.21 22.26
CA TYR A 17 -2.83 -1.33 23.64
C TYR A 17 -1.54 -2.14 23.78
N GLU A 18 -1.04 -2.72 22.68
CA GLU A 18 0.08 -3.68 22.69
C GLU A 18 1.35 -3.14 22.06
N VAL A 19 1.25 -2.18 21.14
CA VAL A 19 2.40 -1.69 20.34
C VAL A 19 2.37 -0.17 20.16
N ASP A 20 3.57 0.42 20.04
CA ASP A 20 3.72 1.84 19.70
C ASP A 20 3.58 2.10 18.19
N PHE A 21 3.99 1.11 17.36
CA PHE A 21 3.96 1.17 15.90
C PHE A 21 3.50 -0.16 15.32
N LEU A 22 2.80 -0.07 14.19
CA LEU A 22 2.24 -1.20 13.45
C LEU A 22 2.60 -1.07 11.96
N PHE A 23 3.05 -2.16 11.37
CA PHE A 23 3.14 -2.32 9.92
C PHE A 23 2.17 -3.39 9.44
N CYS A 24 1.54 -3.12 8.29
CA CYS A 24 0.70 -4.05 7.56
C CYS A 24 1.42 -4.41 6.26
N MET A 25 1.67 -5.71 6.06
CA MET A 25 2.48 -6.21 4.96
C MET A 25 1.81 -7.39 4.25
N ASP A 26 1.97 -7.49 2.94
CA ASP A 26 1.57 -8.70 2.22
C ASP A 26 2.51 -9.86 2.54
N VAL A 27 1.95 -11.07 2.55
CA VAL A 27 2.66 -12.30 2.94
C VAL A 27 3.62 -12.81 1.85
N ASP A 28 3.43 -12.42 0.60
CA ASP A 28 4.16 -12.93 -0.56
C ASP A 28 5.44 -12.11 -0.85
N GLN A 29 6.21 -11.90 0.23
CA GLN A 29 7.46 -11.14 0.26
C GLN A 29 8.48 -11.79 1.20
N ILE A 30 9.77 -11.53 0.99
CA ILE A 30 10.89 -12.15 1.71
C ILE A 30 11.86 -11.09 2.21
N PHE A 31 12.02 -11.00 3.53
CA PHE A 31 13.07 -10.16 4.14
C PHE A 31 14.44 -10.76 3.90
N VAL A 32 15.36 -9.96 3.39
CA VAL A 32 16.75 -10.39 3.07
C VAL A 32 17.81 -9.59 3.82
N LYS A 33 17.45 -8.41 4.35
CA LYS A 33 18.34 -7.59 5.19
C LYS A 33 17.54 -6.94 6.32
N LYS A 34 18.25 -6.27 7.23
CA LYS A 34 17.66 -5.57 8.37
C LYS A 34 16.60 -4.55 7.91
N TYR A 35 15.39 -4.72 8.41
CA TYR A 35 14.27 -3.78 8.33
C TYR A 35 14.05 -3.24 9.75
N GLY A 36 14.56 -2.04 10.03
CA GLY A 36 14.73 -1.57 11.41
C GLY A 36 13.93 -0.34 11.78
N LEU A 37 14.32 0.26 12.92
CA LEU A 37 13.70 1.44 13.50
C LEU A 37 13.73 2.67 12.59
N GLU A 38 14.64 2.70 11.61
CA GLU A 38 14.69 3.76 10.60
C GLU A 38 13.38 3.89 9.80
N THR A 39 12.55 2.84 9.79
CA THR A 39 11.26 2.81 9.09
C THR A 39 10.11 3.38 9.91
N LEU A 40 10.24 3.54 11.23
CA LEU A 40 9.15 3.98 12.09
C LEU A 40 8.77 5.44 11.83
N GLY A 41 7.48 5.73 11.81
CA GLY A 41 6.92 7.07 11.66
C GLY A 41 5.45 7.06 12.06
N GLU A 42 4.84 8.23 12.24
CA GLU A 42 3.42 8.29 12.61
C GLU A 42 2.52 7.67 11.54
N SER A 43 2.84 7.94 10.27
CA SER A 43 2.20 7.38 9.09
C SER A 43 3.27 7.13 8.02
N VAL A 44 3.34 5.89 7.53
CA VAL A 44 4.42 5.38 6.69
C VAL A 44 3.85 4.79 5.39
N GLY A 45 4.34 5.28 4.25
CA GLY A 45 4.01 4.76 2.92
C GLY A 45 5.24 4.18 2.20
N GLN A 46 5.06 3.08 1.47
CA GLN A 46 6.10 2.45 0.65
C GLN A 46 6.01 2.93 -0.80
N LEU A 47 7.11 3.39 -1.41
CA LEU A 47 7.14 3.64 -2.86
C LEU A 47 7.08 2.34 -3.66
N HIS A 48 6.26 2.31 -4.71
CA HIS A 48 6.17 1.15 -5.58
C HIS A 48 7.41 1.00 -6.49
N ALA A 49 7.99 -0.20 -6.52
CA ALA A 49 9.24 -0.49 -7.20
C ALA A 49 9.22 -0.16 -8.71
N HIS A 50 8.08 -0.36 -9.37
CA HIS A 50 7.95 -0.08 -10.80
C HIS A 50 7.67 1.39 -11.15
N TRP A 51 7.21 2.22 -10.19
CA TRP A 51 6.63 3.54 -10.48
C TRP A 51 7.35 4.72 -9.82
N TYR A 52 8.36 4.48 -8.98
CA TYR A 52 9.04 5.55 -8.20
C TYR A 52 9.76 6.63 -9.02
N LYS A 53 9.99 6.41 -10.32
CA LYS A 53 10.60 7.37 -11.26
C LYS A 53 9.60 7.93 -12.27
N THR A 54 8.33 7.52 -12.20
CA THR A 54 7.32 7.81 -13.21
C THR A 54 6.63 9.15 -12.92
N SER A 55 6.26 9.88 -13.98
CA SER A 55 5.56 11.15 -13.85
C SER A 55 4.13 10.96 -13.32
N PRO A 56 3.56 11.89 -12.52
CA PRO A 56 2.19 11.76 -12.00
C PRO A 56 1.08 11.56 -13.06
N SER A 57 1.32 12.03 -14.30
CA SER A 57 0.44 11.81 -15.45
C SER A 57 0.38 10.35 -15.90
N GLU A 58 1.42 9.57 -15.67
CA GLU A 58 1.57 8.18 -16.12
C GLU A 58 1.36 7.17 -15.00
N LEU A 59 1.20 7.64 -13.75
CA LEU A 59 0.93 6.76 -12.62
C LEU A 59 -0.43 6.07 -12.77
N PRO A 60 -0.53 4.77 -12.41
CA PRO A 60 -1.74 3.99 -12.63
C PRO A 60 -2.77 4.20 -11.49
N TYR A 61 -3.01 5.44 -11.11
CA TYR A 61 -4.12 5.77 -10.20
C TYR A 61 -5.47 5.46 -10.83
N GLU A 62 -6.50 5.34 -9.99
CA GLU A 62 -7.88 5.31 -10.45
C GLU A 62 -8.25 6.62 -11.15
N ARG A 63 -8.75 6.52 -12.39
CA ARG A 63 -9.11 7.65 -13.26
C ARG A 63 -10.61 7.75 -13.54
N ASN A 64 -11.39 6.74 -13.14
CA ASN A 64 -12.83 6.80 -13.18
C ASN A 64 -13.35 7.72 -12.07
N GLN A 65 -13.99 8.83 -12.47
CA GLN A 65 -14.55 9.82 -11.55
C GLN A 65 -15.68 9.28 -10.67
N SER A 66 -16.28 8.14 -11.01
CA SER A 66 -17.31 7.51 -10.17
C SER A 66 -16.72 6.75 -8.97
N SER A 67 -15.41 6.48 -8.96
CA SER A 67 -14.74 5.83 -7.83
C SER A 67 -14.27 6.83 -6.79
N GLU A 68 -14.43 6.48 -5.52
CA GLU A 68 -13.87 7.17 -4.36
C GLU A 68 -12.33 7.24 -4.42
N ALA A 69 -11.68 6.30 -5.12
CA ALA A 69 -10.23 6.28 -5.29
C ALA A 69 -9.73 7.26 -6.38
N TYR A 70 -10.61 7.97 -7.09
CA TYR A 70 -10.25 8.83 -8.21
C TYR A 70 -9.17 9.86 -7.88
N ILE A 71 -8.13 9.93 -8.70
CA ILE A 71 -7.11 10.99 -8.71
C ILE A 71 -7.02 11.57 -10.13
N PRO A 72 -7.15 12.90 -10.33
CA PRO A 72 -7.03 13.51 -11.66
C PRO A 72 -5.65 13.33 -12.28
N ILE A 73 -5.59 13.32 -13.63
CA ILE A 73 -4.33 13.26 -14.38
C ILE A 73 -3.45 14.46 -14.01
N GLY A 74 -2.15 14.22 -13.80
CA GLY A 74 -1.19 15.24 -13.39
C GLY A 74 -1.28 15.65 -11.92
N LYS A 75 -2.15 15.00 -11.12
CA LYS A 75 -2.19 15.11 -9.66
C LYS A 75 -1.58 13.86 -9.01
N GLY A 76 -1.17 14.02 -7.75
CA GLY A 76 -0.48 12.99 -6.97
C GLY A 76 1.02 13.27 -6.87
N ASP A 77 1.64 12.77 -5.80
CA ASP A 77 3.07 12.98 -5.54
C ASP A 77 3.86 11.71 -5.90
N PHE A 78 3.43 10.56 -5.37
CA PHE A 78 4.07 9.27 -5.55
C PHE A 78 3.04 8.15 -5.61
N TYR A 79 3.37 7.08 -6.33
CA TYR A 79 2.58 5.86 -6.32
C TYR A 79 3.05 4.92 -5.20
N TYR A 80 2.19 4.76 -4.20
CA TYR A 80 2.46 3.95 -3.02
C TYR A 80 2.02 2.50 -3.23
N HIS A 81 2.84 1.56 -2.77
CA HIS A 81 2.57 0.13 -2.85
C HIS A 81 1.78 -0.32 -1.62
N ALA A 82 0.59 -0.89 -1.82
CA ALA A 82 -0.24 -1.36 -0.71
C ALA A 82 0.38 -2.51 0.05
N ALA A 83 1.33 -3.23 -0.56
CA ALA A 83 1.94 -4.38 0.06
C ALA A 83 2.78 -4.05 1.30
N VAL A 84 3.09 -2.77 1.56
CA VAL A 84 3.68 -2.29 2.82
C VAL A 84 3.14 -0.90 3.16
N PHE A 85 2.49 -0.76 4.31
CA PHE A 85 2.20 0.54 4.93
C PHE A 85 2.22 0.41 6.45
N GLY A 86 2.30 1.51 7.18
CA GLY A 86 2.38 1.44 8.63
C GLY A 86 2.22 2.79 9.30
N GLY A 87 2.47 2.81 10.61
CA GLY A 87 2.34 4.00 11.42
C GLY A 87 2.16 3.69 12.90
N THR A 88 1.73 4.69 13.65
CA THR A 88 1.14 4.45 14.98
C THR A 88 -0.21 3.72 14.83
N PRO A 89 -0.69 2.95 15.83
CA PRO A 89 -1.97 2.26 15.74
C PRO A 89 -3.13 3.17 15.33
N ILE A 90 -3.19 4.40 15.85
CA ILE A 90 -4.24 5.37 15.49
C ILE A 90 -4.20 5.78 14.02
N GLN A 91 -3.00 5.98 13.45
CA GLN A 91 -2.86 6.33 12.03
C GLN A 91 -3.16 5.14 11.13
N VAL A 92 -2.72 3.94 11.49
CA VAL A 92 -3.05 2.71 10.76
C VAL A 92 -4.57 2.47 10.79
N LEU A 93 -5.23 2.72 11.92
CA LEU A 93 -6.69 2.65 12.03
C LEU A 93 -7.39 3.61 11.07
N ASN A 94 -6.92 4.87 10.99
CA ASN A 94 -7.48 5.88 10.09
C ASN A 94 -7.30 5.48 8.61
N ILE A 95 -6.10 5.03 8.23
CA ILE A 95 -5.83 4.50 6.88
C ILE A 95 -6.81 3.37 6.56
N ALA A 96 -6.90 2.37 7.43
CA ALA A 96 -7.71 1.18 7.21
C ALA A 96 -9.21 1.52 7.10
N ARG A 97 -9.74 2.38 7.98
CA ARG A 97 -11.14 2.79 7.96
C ARG A 97 -11.50 3.59 6.71
N GLU A 98 -10.69 4.57 6.33
CA GLU A 98 -10.97 5.40 5.16
C GLU A 98 -10.87 4.60 3.86
N CYS A 99 -9.84 3.75 3.73
CA CYS A 99 -9.74 2.82 2.60
C CYS A 99 -10.95 1.89 2.53
N PHE A 100 -11.35 1.28 3.64
CA PHE A 100 -12.51 0.40 3.67
C PHE A 100 -13.83 1.14 3.37
N ARG A 101 -13.99 2.38 3.85
CA ARG A 101 -15.13 3.24 3.53
C ARG A 101 -15.22 3.50 2.01
N GLY A 102 -14.10 3.85 1.38
CA GLY A 102 -14.00 4.05 -0.06
C GLY A 102 -14.38 2.78 -0.84
N ILE A 103 -13.81 1.64 -0.47
CA ILE A 103 -14.11 0.33 -1.09
C ILE A 103 -15.61 0.01 -0.99
N MET A 104 -16.23 0.24 0.17
CA MET A 104 -17.64 -0.05 0.37
C MET A 104 -18.56 0.91 -0.40
N ASN A 105 -18.17 2.16 -0.57
CA ASN A 105 -18.89 3.13 -1.39
C ASN A 105 -18.81 2.77 -2.87
N ASP A 106 -17.62 2.43 -3.37
CA ASP A 106 -17.43 1.96 -4.74
C ASP A 106 -18.30 0.72 -5.02
N LYS A 107 -18.28 -0.25 -4.10
CA LYS A 107 -19.12 -1.46 -4.20
C LYS A 107 -20.62 -1.13 -4.25
N LYS A 108 -21.10 -0.16 -3.45
CA LYS A 108 -22.50 0.29 -3.50
C LYS A 108 -22.86 0.94 -4.84
N ASN A 109 -21.88 1.58 -5.49
CA ASN A 109 -22.02 2.21 -6.79
C ASN A 109 -21.67 1.28 -7.96
N ASN A 110 -21.60 -0.04 -7.73
CA ASN A 110 -21.20 -1.05 -8.73
C ASN A 110 -19.88 -0.71 -9.44
N THR A 111 -18.96 -0.09 -8.72
CA THR A 111 -17.62 0.28 -9.17
C THR A 111 -16.59 -0.52 -8.37
N GLU A 112 -15.48 -0.88 -8.99
CA GLU A 112 -14.31 -1.44 -8.31
C GLU A 112 -13.08 -0.71 -8.83
N ALA A 113 -12.24 -0.23 -7.92
CA ALA A 113 -11.06 0.53 -8.30
C ALA A 113 -10.00 -0.37 -8.98
N VAL A 114 -9.30 0.18 -9.96
CA VAL A 114 -8.38 -0.54 -10.87
C VAL A 114 -7.34 -1.41 -10.16
N TRP A 115 -6.81 -0.96 -9.02
CA TRP A 115 -5.86 -1.71 -8.18
C TRP A 115 -6.41 -1.98 -6.78
N HIS A 116 -7.73 -2.17 -6.68
CA HIS A 116 -8.40 -2.59 -5.45
C HIS A 116 -8.05 -1.68 -4.26
N ASP A 117 -7.59 -2.24 -3.12
CA ASP A 117 -7.21 -1.44 -1.95
C ASP A 117 -5.98 -0.55 -2.15
N GLU A 118 -5.13 -0.82 -3.16
CA GLU A 118 -4.01 0.06 -3.48
C GLU A 118 -4.45 1.39 -4.07
N SER A 119 -5.50 1.39 -4.90
CA SER A 119 -6.07 2.63 -5.43
C SER A 119 -6.61 3.51 -4.29
N HIS A 120 -7.32 2.92 -3.32
CA HIS A 120 -7.82 3.67 -2.16
C HIS A 120 -6.70 4.12 -1.21
N LEU A 121 -5.64 3.32 -1.03
CA LEU A 121 -4.48 3.74 -0.24
C LEU A 121 -3.77 4.93 -0.88
N ASN A 122 -3.59 4.93 -2.20
CA ASN A 122 -3.02 6.06 -2.92
C ASN A 122 -3.90 7.30 -2.80
N LYS A 123 -5.23 7.14 -2.88
CA LYS A 123 -6.17 8.23 -2.60
C LYS A 123 -6.03 8.77 -1.18
N TYR A 124 -5.90 7.89 -0.19
CA TYR A 124 -5.70 8.30 1.20
C TYR A 124 -4.42 9.13 1.35
N PHE A 125 -3.28 8.65 0.85
CA PHE A 125 -2.01 9.38 0.95
C PHE A 125 -1.94 10.64 0.07
N PHE A 126 -2.72 10.70 -1.00
CA PHE A 126 -2.90 11.92 -1.77
C PHE A 126 -3.54 13.03 -0.91
N LEU A 127 -4.53 12.69 -0.10
CA LEU A 127 -5.23 13.62 0.80
C LEU A 127 -4.51 13.84 2.14
N HIS A 128 -3.84 12.81 2.66
CA HIS A 128 -3.18 12.79 3.97
C HIS A 128 -1.72 12.37 3.79
N LYS A 129 -0.81 13.34 3.67
CA LYS A 129 0.59 13.05 3.33
C LYS A 129 1.24 12.15 4.40
N PRO A 130 1.91 11.05 4.02
CA PRO A 130 2.62 10.22 4.99
C PRO A 130 3.79 11.02 5.60
N THR A 131 4.01 10.82 6.89
CA THR A 131 5.14 11.45 7.62
C THR A 131 6.48 10.86 7.24
N LYS A 132 6.49 9.62 6.72
CA LYS A 132 7.67 8.92 6.25
C LYS A 132 7.36 8.14 4.99
N ILE A 133 8.27 8.23 4.03
CA ILE A 133 8.19 7.48 2.77
C ILE A 133 9.40 6.55 2.72
N LEU A 134 9.14 5.27 2.48
CA LEU A 134 10.19 4.26 2.30
C LEU A 134 10.57 4.18 0.82
N SER A 135 11.88 4.18 0.55
CA SER A 135 12.41 3.98 -0.80
C SER A 135 12.02 2.60 -1.34
N PRO A 136 12.08 2.37 -2.67
CA PRO A 136 11.88 1.04 -3.24
C PRO A 136 12.80 -0.05 -2.69
N GLU A 137 13.90 0.32 -2.01
CA GLU A 137 14.78 -0.64 -1.34
C GLU A 137 14.09 -1.45 -0.25
N TYR A 138 13.00 -0.92 0.33
CA TYR A 138 12.21 -1.55 1.39
C TYR A 138 11.09 -2.45 0.86
N CYS A 139 10.89 -2.54 -0.45
CA CYS A 139 9.96 -3.49 -1.10
C CYS A 139 10.25 -3.54 -2.61
N TRP A 140 11.08 -4.49 -3.05
CA TRP A 140 11.61 -4.54 -4.41
C TRP A 140 11.19 -5.78 -5.20
N ASP A 141 10.99 -5.61 -6.51
CA ASP A 141 10.80 -6.71 -7.44
C ASP A 141 12.12 -7.07 -8.14
N GLU A 142 12.75 -8.16 -7.69
CA GLU A 142 14.03 -8.64 -8.24
C GLU A 142 13.92 -9.06 -9.72
N PHE A 143 12.75 -9.53 -10.13
CA PHE A 143 12.52 -10.08 -11.48
C PHE A 143 11.84 -9.07 -12.42
N GLY A 144 11.57 -7.86 -11.94
CA GLY A 144 10.94 -6.79 -12.71
C GLY A 144 11.84 -6.27 -13.83
N SER A 145 11.23 -5.62 -14.82
CA SER A 145 11.91 -5.02 -15.99
C SER A 145 13.00 -4.00 -15.63
N ASN A 146 12.90 -3.40 -14.45
CA ASN A 146 13.84 -2.40 -13.92
C ASN A 146 14.82 -3.00 -12.90
N SER A 147 15.06 -4.31 -12.90
CA SER A 147 15.95 -4.98 -11.94
C SER A 147 17.35 -4.35 -11.92
N ILE A 148 17.76 -3.89 -10.73
CA ILE A 148 19.07 -3.30 -10.49
C ILE A 148 19.96 -4.36 -9.83
N LYS A 149 21.11 -4.64 -10.45
CA LYS A 149 22.14 -5.47 -9.82
C LYS A 149 22.85 -4.67 -8.72
N ASN A 150 23.09 -5.30 -7.57
CA ASN A 150 23.84 -4.75 -6.42
C ASN A 150 23.15 -3.66 -5.59
N GLY A 151 21.81 -3.59 -5.57
CA GLY A 151 21.10 -2.67 -4.68
C GLY A 151 21.09 -3.12 -3.20
N THR A 152 20.89 -2.16 -2.30
CA THR A 152 20.74 -2.36 -0.85
C THR A 152 19.30 -2.73 -0.46
N PHE A 153 18.73 -3.73 -1.14
CA PHE A 153 17.36 -4.19 -0.91
C PHE A 153 17.18 -4.92 0.42
N LYS A 154 16.08 -4.64 1.12
CA LYS A 154 15.73 -5.19 2.44
C LYS A 154 14.63 -6.23 2.38
N LEU A 155 13.71 -6.10 1.44
CA LEU A 155 12.53 -6.92 1.27
C LEU A 155 12.27 -7.11 -0.24
N TYR A 156 12.17 -8.36 -0.67
CA TYR A 156 11.85 -8.69 -2.06
C TYR A 156 10.44 -9.27 -2.20
N TRP A 157 9.84 -9.09 -3.37
CA TRP A 157 8.64 -9.82 -3.74
C TRP A 157 8.99 -11.29 -3.95
N ALA A 158 8.17 -12.20 -3.40
CA ALA A 158 8.27 -13.60 -3.73
C ALA A 158 7.83 -13.82 -5.19
N ILE A 159 8.33 -14.90 -5.81
CA ILE A 159 7.93 -15.31 -7.16
C ILE A 159 6.41 -15.52 -7.19
N LYS A 160 5.74 -14.84 -8.11
CA LYS A 160 4.29 -14.91 -8.25
C LYS A 160 3.90 -16.11 -9.11
N ASN A 161 3.00 -16.95 -8.58
CA ASN A 161 2.42 -18.08 -9.31
C ASN A 161 0.88 -18.00 -9.20
N TYR A 162 0.32 -16.94 -9.79
CA TYR A 162 -1.09 -16.58 -9.60
C TYR A 162 -2.05 -17.65 -10.10
N ASP A 163 -1.76 -18.31 -11.22
CA ASP A 163 -2.61 -19.37 -11.78
C ASP A 163 -2.83 -20.53 -10.80
N PHE A 164 -1.80 -20.83 -9.99
CA PHE A 164 -1.88 -21.87 -8.97
C PHE A 164 -2.45 -21.35 -7.64
N LEU A 165 -2.05 -20.15 -7.21
CA LEU A 165 -2.34 -19.61 -5.88
C LEU A 165 -3.66 -18.85 -5.80
N ARG A 166 -4.20 -18.39 -6.93
CA ARG A 166 -5.46 -17.63 -7.03
C ARG A 166 -6.38 -18.33 -8.01
N GLN A 167 -6.94 -19.46 -7.58
CA GLN A 167 -8.02 -20.11 -8.32
C GLN A 167 -9.29 -19.30 -8.10
N SER A 168 -9.78 -18.65 -9.16
CA SER A 168 -11.14 -18.13 -9.18
C SER A 168 -12.12 -19.30 -9.14
N VAL A 169 -12.90 -19.40 -8.08
CA VAL A 169 -14.08 -20.29 -8.03
C VAL A 169 -15.22 -19.60 -8.77
#